data_AF-A0A497EHQ7-F1
#
_entry.id   AF-A0A497EHQ7-F1
#
_cell.length_a   1.000
_cell.length_b   1.000
_cell.length_c   1.000
_cell.angle_alpha   90.00
_cell.angle_beta   90.00
_cell.angle_gamma   90.00
#
_symmetry.space_group_name_H-M   'P 1'
#
loop_
_entity.id
_entity.type
_entity.pdbx_description
1 polymer ?
#
loop_
_entity_poly.entity_id
_entity_poly.type
_entity_poly.pdbx_seq_one_letter_code
_entity_poly.pdbx_strand_id
1 'polypeptide(L)'
;KTYFIYVVFGSLYFISKVIYYLCGFVGLTGVILGLVASVLTIWIGIASFREYTKAVKSIVHWLAFIGPLFILLYSPLHMTVRMGIPVFQFPLEKLMILLIFESLALVQLILSVLMHKKLTLKRRPK
;
A
#
# COMPACT_ATOMS: atom_id res chain seq x y z
N LYS A 1 -17.44 2.56 3.18
CA LYS A 1 -17.17 1.38 2.31
C LYS A 1 -15.78 1.45 1.69
N THR A 2 -15.46 2.39 0.78
CA THR A 2 -14.12 2.49 0.14
C THR A 2 -12.96 2.63 1.13
N TYR A 3 -13.12 3.45 2.18
CA TYR A 3 -12.13 3.61 3.27
C TYR A 3 -11.89 2.31 4.07
N PHE A 4 -12.95 1.53 4.32
CA PHE A 4 -12.84 0.26 5.03
C PHE A 4 -12.11 -0.78 4.18
N ILE A 5 -12.44 -0.86 2.89
CA ILE A 5 -11.73 -1.72 1.93
C ILE A 5 -10.24 -1.36 1.88
N TYR A 6 -9.90 -0.06 1.86
CA TYR A 6 -8.51 0.39 1.88
C TYR A 6 -7.72 -0.09 3.11
N VAL A 7 -8.34 -0.03 4.30
CA VAL A 7 -7.72 -0.53 5.55
C VAL A 7 -7.57 -2.06 5.54
N VAL A 8 -8.57 -2.78 5.04
CA VAL A 8 -8.51 -4.24 4.90
C VAL A 8 -7.37 -4.64 3.97
N PHE A 9 -7.21 -3.97 2.82
CA PHE A 9 -6.11 -4.23 1.89
C PHE A 9 -4.74 -3.90 2.50
N GLY A 10 -4.62 -2.83 3.29
CA GLY A 10 -3.38 -2.51 4.02
C GLY A 10 -3.02 -3.56 5.08
N SER A 11 -4.02 -4.16 5.71
CA SER A 11 -3.83 -5.27 6.66
C SER A 11 -3.44 -6.55 5.93
N LEU A 12 -4.08 -6.85 4.80
CA LEU A 12 -3.79 -8.01 3.97
C LEU A 12 -2.38 -7.98 3.39
N TYR A 13 -1.89 -6.79 3.03
CA TYR A 13 -0.51 -6.57 2.58
C TYR A 13 0.50 -6.95 3.67
N PHE A 14 0.25 -6.55 4.91
CA PHE A 14 1.10 -6.90 6.05
C PHE A 14 1.05 -8.39 6.37
N ILE A 15 -0.14 -8.97 6.44
CA ILE A 15 -0.33 -10.42 6.69
C ILE A 15 0.40 -11.24 5.62
N SER A 16 0.28 -10.85 4.35
CA SER A 16 1.01 -11.49 3.25
C SER A 16 2.52 -11.44 3.49
N LYS A 17 3.09 -10.28 3.85
CA LYS A 17 4.53 -10.17 4.14
C LYS A 17 4.97 -11.03 5.33
N VAL A 18 4.15 -11.18 6.36
CA VAL A 18 4.45 -12.05 7.51
C VAL A 18 4.48 -13.51 7.07
N ILE A 19 3.52 -13.96 6.26
CA ILE A 19 3.50 -15.33 5.73
C ILE A 19 4.75 -15.59 4.88
N TYR A 20 5.11 -14.69 3.97
CA TYR A 20 6.30 -14.86 3.14
C TYR A 20 7.61 -14.74 3.92
N TYR A 21 7.62 -14.08 5.07
CA TYR A 21 8.73 -14.10 6.01
C TYR A 21 8.87 -15.46 6.71
N LEU A 22 7.76 -16.03 7.18
CA LEU A 22 7.76 -17.38 7.77
C LEU A 22 8.21 -18.44 6.77
N CYS A 23 7.87 -18.28 5.49
CA CYS A 23 8.35 -19.15 4.41
C CYS A 23 9.80 -18.86 3.96
N GLY A 24 10.51 -17.91 4.57
CA GLY A 24 11.92 -17.61 4.28
C GLY A 24 12.19 -16.77 3.02
N PHE A 25 11.14 -16.32 2.32
CA PHE A 25 11.28 -15.55 1.08
C PHE A 25 11.57 -14.06 1.33
N VAL A 26 11.06 -13.50 2.43
CA VAL A 26 11.18 -12.08 2.77
C VAL A 26 12.08 -11.90 3.99
N GLY A 27 12.95 -10.87 3.98
CA GLY A 27 13.80 -10.54 5.12
C GLY A 27 13.06 -9.72 6.20
N LEU A 28 13.60 -9.69 7.41
CA LEU A 28 13.03 -9.00 8.56
C LEU A 28 12.79 -7.50 8.29
N THR A 29 13.70 -6.85 7.54
CA THR A 29 13.55 -5.47 7.04
C THR A 29 12.28 -5.26 6.21
N GLY A 30 11.93 -6.24 5.36
CA GLY A 30 10.73 -6.19 4.55
C GLY A 30 9.45 -6.25 5.37
N VAL A 31 9.45 -7.03 6.46
CA VAL A 31 8.33 -7.14 7.40
C VAL A 31 8.14 -5.85 8.20
N ILE A 32 9.23 -5.27 8.72
CA ILE A 32 9.16 -3.99 9.46
C ILE A 32 8.58 -2.89 8.57
N LEU A 33 9.05 -2.76 7.32
CA LEU A 33 8.49 -1.81 6.35
C LEU A 33 7.01 -2.07 6.07
N GLY A 34 6.61 -3.34 5.98
CA GLY A 34 5.20 -3.73 5.83
C GLY A 34 4.34 -3.33 7.04
N LEU A 35 4.87 -3.50 8.25
CA LEU A 35 4.20 -3.12 9.49
C LEU A 35 3.99 -1.61 9.55
N VAL A 36 5.05 -0.84 9.28
CA VAL A 36 4.99 0.63 9.25
C VAL A 36 3.96 1.10 8.22
N ALA A 37 3.96 0.51 7.01
CA ALA A 37 2.97 0.81 5.99
C ALA A 37 1.53 0.48 6.43
N SER A 38 1.33 -0.63 7.14
CA SER A 38 0.02 -1.04 7.67
C SER A 38 -0.49 -0.08 8.75
N VAL A 39 0.37 0.28 9.70
CA VAL A 39 0.04 1.26 10.76
C VAL A 39 -0.32 2.61 10.13
N LEU A 40 0.45 3.06 9.13
CA LEU A 40 0.16 4.28 8.37
C LEU A 40 -1.18 4.19 7.63
N THR A 41 -1.46 3.09 6.93
CA THR A 41 -2.74 2.92 6.21
C THR A 41 -3.95 2.86 7.15
N ILE A 42 -3.82 2.24 8.32
CA ILE A 42 -4.85 2.25 9.37
C ILE A 42 -5.05 3.67 9.91
N TRP A 43 -3.97 4.38 10.24
CA TRP A 43 -4.03 5.77 10.69
C TRP A 43 -4.68 6.69 9.66
N ILE A 44 -4.31 6.57 8.39
CA ILE A 44 -4.89 7.30 7.27
C ILE A 44 -6.37 6.96 7.12
N GLY A 45 -6.74 5.68 7.23
CA GLY A 45 -8.13 5.24 7.17
C GLY A 45 -8.99 5.83 8.28
N ILE A 46 -8.50 5.84 9.52
CA ILE A 46 -9.18 6.42 10.68
C ILE A 46 -9.24 7.96 10.58
N ALA A 47 -8.14 8.60 10.19
CA ALA A 47 -8.06 10.05 10.00
C ALA A 47 -9.04 10.51 8.91
N SER A 48 -9.09 9.81 7.78
CA SER A 48 -10.09 10.07 6.73
C SER A 48 -11.54 9.88 7.19
N PHE A 49 -11.80 8.93 8.10
CA PHE A 49 -13.13 8.75 8.67
C PHE A 49 -13.53 9.94 9.56
N ARG A 50 -12.59 10.45 10.36
CA ARG A 50 -12.73 11.69 11.14
C ARG A 50 -12.87 12.94 10.26
N GLU A 51 -12.20 12.96 9.11
CA GLU A 51 -12.24 14.08 8.16
C GLU A 51 -13.57 14.20 7.43
N TYR A 52 -14.32 13.10 7.33
CA TYR A 52 -15.72 13.13 6.87
C TYR A 52 -16.64 13.90 7.83
N THR A 53 -16.24 14.06 9.10
CA THR A 53 -16.99 14.76 10.16
C THR A 53 -16.50 16.18 10.44
N LYS A 54 -15.21 16.48 10.23
CA LYS A 54 -14.65 17.84 10.32
C LYS A 54 -13.64 18.06 9.20
N ALA A 55 -13.89 19.05 8.35
CA ALA A 55 -13.09 19.39 7.17
C ALA A 55 -11.63 19.76 7.51
N VAL A 56 -10.76 18.77 7.68
CA VAL A 56 -9.32 18.95 7.97
C VAL A 56 -8.48 17.96 7.17
N LYS A 57 -8.15 18.33 5.91
CA LYS A 57 -6.80 18.46 5.32
C LYS A 57 -6.48 17.37 4.26
N SER A 58 -6.47 17.84 3.01
CA SER A 58 -5.99 17.20 1.76
C SER A 58 -4.66 16.43 1.84
N ILE A 59 -3.88 16.65 2.89
CA ILE A 59 -2.58 16.02 3.15
C ILE A 59 -2.75 14.52 3.43
N VAL A 60 -3.80 14.11 4.13
CA VAL A 60 -4.03 12.70 4.49
C VAL A 60 -4.31 11.85 3.25
N HIS A 61 -5.10 12.38 2.30
CA HIS A 61 -5.34 11.73 1.01
C HIS A 61 -4.11 11.67 0.11
N TRP A 62 -3.27 12.71 0.14
CA TRP A 62 -2.00 12.70 -0.56
C TRP A 62 -1.04 11.63 -0.01
N LEU A 63 -1.00 11.47 1.32
CA LEU A 63 -0.22 10.42 1.97
C LEU A 63 -0.73 9.01 1.60
N ALA A 64 -2.06 8.85 1.49
CA ALA A 64 -2.70 7.61 1.04
C ALA A 64 -2.34 7.21 -0.40
N PHE A 65 -1.94 8.18 -1.23
CA PHE A 65 -1.47 7.97 -2.61
C PHE A 65 0.03 7.70 -2.67
N ILE A 66 0.83 8.45 -1.92
CA ILE A 66 2.29 8.30 -1.89
C ILE A 66 2.71 6.93 -1.34
N GLY A 67 2.03 6.41 -0.31
CA GLY A 67 2.38 5.12 0.29
C GLY A 67 2.39 3.95 -0.71
N PRO A 68 1.26 3.66 -1.39
CA PRO A 68 1.20 2.61 -2.41
C PRO A 68 2.17 2.84 -3.58
N LEU A 69 2.36 4.09 -4.00
CA LEU A 69 3.30 4.44 -5.07
C LEU A 69 4.76 4.13 -4.67
N PHE A 70 5.14 4.46 -3.44
CA PHE A 70 6.46 4.13 -2.91
C PHE A 70 6.65 2.63 -2.81
N ILE A 71 5.64 1.87 -2.40
CA ILE A 71 5.69 0.40 -2.33
C ILE A 71 5.91 -0.22 -3.73
N LEU A 72 5.25 0.31 -4.76
CA LEU A 72 5.39 -0.09 -6.16
C LEU A 72 6.83 0.08 -6.67
N LEU A 73 7.49 1.17 -6.31
CA LEU A 73 8.88 1.43 -6.72
C LEU A 73 9.89 0.70 -5.85
N TYR A 74 9.67 0.69 -4.54
CA TYR A 74 10.63 0.18 -3.56
C TYR A 74 10.70 -1.35 -3.55
N SER A 75 9.58 -2.05 -3.74
CA SER A 75 9.56 -3.53 -3.69
C SER A 75 10.44 -4.18 -4.76
N PRO A 76 10.31 -3.88 -6.07
CA PRO A 76 11.17 -4.46 -7.09
C PRO A 76 12.63 -4.03 -6.92
N LEU A 77 12.88 -2.78 -6.52
CA LEU A 77 14.24 -2.25 -6.33
C LEU A 77 14.96 -2.91 -5.16
N HIS A 78 14.31 -3.00 -3.99
CA HIS A 78 14.86 -3.69 -2.82
C HIS A 78 15.14 -5.17 -3.11
N MET A 79 14.25 -5.82 -3.85
CA MET A 79 14.40 -7.23 -4.21
C MET A 79 15.57 -7.43 -5.19
N THR A 80 15.73 -6.53 -6.15
CA THR A 80 16.85 -6.50 -7.12
C THR A 80 18.19 -6.33 -6.39
N VAL A 81 18.28 -5.35 -5.48
CA VAL A 81 19.49 -5.09 -4.68
C VAL A 81 19.84 -6.29 -3.80
N ARG A 82 18.84 -6.91 -3.14
CA ARG A 82 19.08 -8.04 -2.23
C ARG A 82 19.49 -9.32 -2.95
N MET A 83 18.99 -9.54 -4.16
CA MET A 83 19.31 -10.75 -4.93
C MET A 83 20.48 -10.56 -5.90
N GLY A 84 20.90 -9.32 -6.16
CA GLY A 84 21.98 -9.00 -7.10
C GLY A 84 21.66 -9.32 -8.55
N ILE A 85 20.40 -9.67 -8.85
CA ILE A 85 19.91 -10.02 -10.19
C ILE A 85 18.76 -9.08 -10.57
N PRO A 86 18.64 -8.68 -11.85
CA PRO A 86 17.54 -7.84 -12.32
C PRO A 86 16.20 -8.58 -12.22
N VAL A 87 15.11 -7.82 -12.10
CA VAL A 87 13.73 -8.34 -11.95
C VAL A 87 13.36 -9.37 -13.03
N PHE A 88 13.84 -9.20 -14.26
CA PHE A 88 13.58 -10.11 -15.39
C PHE A 88 14.26 -11.48 -15.26
N GLN A 89 15.25 -11.62 -14.38
CA GLN A 89 15.96 -12.86 -14.10
C GLN A 89 15.50 -13.51 -12.79
N PHE A 90 14.42 -13.02 -12.18
CA PHE A 90 13.91 -13.62 -10.95
C PHE A 90 13.36 -15.03 -11.20
N PRO A 91 13.61 -15.97 -10.27
CA PRO A 91 12.91 -17.25 -10.25
C PRO A 91 11.39 -17.02 -10.26
N LEU A 92 10.65 -17.87 -10.96
CA LEU A 92 9.19 -17.75 -11.10
C LEU A 92 8.48 -17.55 -9.76
N GLU A 93 8.88 -18.26 -8.71
CA GLU A 93 8.32 -18.11 -7.36
C GLU A 93 8.42 -16.67 -6.84
N LYS A 94 9.60 -16.07 -6.98
CA LYS A 94 9.91 -14.72 -6.50
C LYS A 94 9.26 -13.65 -7.36
N LEU A 95 9.17 -13.89 -8.66
CA LEU A 95 8.42 -13.03 -9.58
C LEU A 95 6.92 -13.04 -9.24
N MET A 96 6.34 -14.20 -8.95
CA MET A 96 4.93 -14.32 -8.55
C MET A 96 4.64 -13.58 -7.23
N ILE A 97 5.54 -13.69 -6.26
CA ILE A 97 5.44 -12.96 -4.99
C ILE A 97 5.49 -11.44 -5.23
N LEU A 98 6.43 -10.98 -6.06
CA LEU A 98 6.53 -9.57 -6.43
C LEU A 98 5.25 -9.09 -7.12
N LEU A 99 4.71 -9.88 -8.05
CA LEU A 99 3.48 -9.56 -8.79
C LEU A 99 2.27 -9.45 -7.86
N ILE A 100 2.15 -10.33 -6.87
CA ILE A 100 1.08 -10.26 -5.86
C ILE A 100 1.19 -8.96 -5.05
N PHE A 101 2.40 -8.61 -4.61
CA PHE A 101 2.61 -7.37 -3.86
C PHE A 101 2.36 -6.11 -4.69
N GLU A 102 2.81 -6.07 -5.93
CA GLU A 102 2.52 -4.96 -6.84
C GLU A 102 1.04 -4.85 -7.16
N SER A 103 0.35 -5.98 -7.37
CA SER A 103 -1.10 -6.00 -7.61
C SER A 103 -1.87 -5.42 -6.43
N LEU A 104 -1.50 -5.78 -5.20
CA LEU A 104 -2.08 -5.22 -3.98
C LEU A 104 -1.83 -3.71 -3.88
N ALA A 105 -0.61 -3.26 -4.17
CA ALA A 105 -0.25 -1.84 -4.16
C ALA A 105 -1.00 -1.05 -5.25
N LEU A 106 -1.17 -1.61 -6.45
CA LEU A 106 -1.97 -1.04 -7.53
C LEU A 106 -3.43 -0.87 -7.12
N VAL A 107 -4.03 -1.88 -6.50
CA VAL A 107 -5.41 -1.79 -5.99
C VAL A 107 -5.52 -0.68 -4.92
N GLN A 108 -4.56 -0.59 -3.99
CA GLN A 108 -4.54 0.50 -3.00
C GLN A 108 -4.37 1.88 -3.66
N LEU A 109 -3.57 1.99 -4.72
CA LEU A 109 -3.37 3.23 -5.48
C LEU A 109 -4.68 3.65 -6.18
N ILE A 110 -5.36 2.73 -6.87
CA ILE A 110 -6.63 2.97 -7.54
C ILE A 110 -7.69 3.40 -6.52
N LEU A 111 -7.78 2.72 -5.37
CA LEU A 111 -8.69 3.08 -4.29
C LEU A 111 -8.40 4.49 -3.76
N SER A 112 -7.13 4.84 -3.56
CA SER A 112 -6.73 6.19 -3.14
C SER A 112 -7.16 7.27 -4.13
N VAL A 113 -6.95 7.05 -5.43
CA VAL A 113 -7.42 7.98 -6.49
C VAL A 113 -8.94 8.11 -6.49
N LEU A 114 -9.67 7.00 -6.30
CA LEU A 114 -11.12 7.00 -6.27
C LEU A 114 -11.67 7.74 -5.03
N MET A 115 -10.99 7.62 -3.89
CA MET A 115 -11.28 8.39 -2.67
C MET A 115 -11.04 9.88 -2.89
N HIS A 116 -9.95 10.25 -3.57
CA HIS A 116 -9.65 11.64 -3.91
C HIS A 116 -10.71 12.24 -4.83
N LYS A 117 -11.06 11.57 -5.94
CA LYS A 117 -12.12 12.02 -6.87
C LYS A 117 -13.47 12.22 -6.17
N LYS A 118 -13.85 11.31 -5.27
CA LYS A 118 -15.13 11.38 -4.55
C LYS A 118 -15.20 12.58 -3.60
N LEU A 119 -14.08 12.98 -3.02
CA LEU A 119 -13.96 14.20 -2.21
C LEU A 119 -14.03 15.48 -3.04
N THR A 120 -13.33 15.52 -4.18
CA THR A 120 -13.35 16.67 -5.08
C THR A 120 -14.74 16.92 -5.65
N LEU A 121 -15.47 15.85 -6.01
CA LEU A 121 -16.84 15.96 -6.52
C LEU A 121 -17.83 16.49 -5.46
N LYS A 122 -17.64 16.11 -4.19
CA LYS A 122 -18.48 16.56 -3.07
C LYS A 122 -18.21 18.02 -2.65
N ARG A 123 -17.04 18.58 -3.01
CA ARG A 123 -16.67 19.99 -2.73
C ARG A 123 -17.08 20.97 -3.83
N ARG A 124 -17.59 20.54 -4.98
CA ARG A 124 -18.17 21.48 -5.95
C ARG A 124 -19.53 21.98 -5.41
N PRO A 125 -19.72 23.30 -5.21
CA PRO A 125 -21.05 23.82 -4.98
C PRO A 125 -21.92 23.55 -6.21
N LYS A 126 -23.18 23.17 -5.98
CA LYS A 126 -24.22 23.19 -7.01
C LYS A 126 -24.48 24.62 -7.44
#